data_AF-A0A0F9LNK1-F1
#
_entry.id   AF-A0A0F9LNK1-F1
#
_cell.length_a   1.000
_cell.length_b   1.000
_cell.length_c   1.000
_cell.angle_alpha   90.00
_cell.angle_beta   90.00
_cell.angle_gamma   90.00
#
_symmetry.space_group_name_H-M   'P 1'
#
loop_
_entity.id
_entity.type
_entity.pdbx_description
1 polymer ?
#
loop_
_entity_poly.entity_id
_entity_poly.type
_entity_poly.pdbx_seq_one_letter_code
_entity_poly.pdbx_strand_id
1 'polypeptide(L)'
;MKTYSGRRQGEGGGQAIIVTTTRGRSKDLRELDKAASLAVVNHSPDGFNWGYSGSGAAQTALAILLDALSPLWTPLAVRLHQPFKFEFVSGWGDCWEISGDEVLGWVRKQVDRGVAEIS
;
A
#
# COMPACT_ATOMS: atom_id res chain seq x y z
N MET A 1 9.39 6.30 11.81
CA MET A 1 8.73 6.60 10.51
C MET A 1 8.89 5.40 9.59
N LYS A 2 7.81 4.98 8.92
CA LYS A 2 7.87 3.95 7.86
C LYS A 2 7.96 4.63 6.50
N THR A 3 8.66 3.98 5.57
CA THR A 3 8.71 4.36 4.16
C THR A 3 8.58 3.09 3.32
N TYR A 4 7.70 3.12 2.32
CA TYR A 4 7.47 2.03 1.38
C TYR A 4 8.13 2.40 0.06
N SER A 5 8.90 1.49 -0.51
CA SER A 5 9.52 1.70 -1.82
C SER A 5 9.44 0.45 -2.69
N GLY A 6 9.32 0.67 -3.99
CA GLY A 6 9.35 -0.38 -4.99
C GLY A 6 10.30 0.01 -6.12
N ARG A 7 11.04 -0.98 -6.61
CA ARG A 7 11.85 -0.89 -7.83
C ARG A 7 11.51 -2.08 -8.70
N ARG A 8 11.16 -1.84 -9.96
CA ARG A 8 10.91 -2.92 -10.91
C ARG A 8 12.19 -3.71 -11.17
N GLN A 9 12.09 -5.03 -11.10
CA GLN A 9 13.17 -5.94 -11.50
C GLN A 9 12.65 -6.87 -12.61
N GLY A 10 12.77 -6.44 -13.87
CA GLY A 10 12.42 -7.23 -15.05
C GLY A 10 10.93 -7.19 -15.48
N GLU A 11 10.64 -7.87 -16.60
CA GLU A 11 9.28 -8.06 -17.13
C GLU A 11 8.71 -9.41 -16.64
N GLY A 12 7.67 -9.35 -15.81
CA GLY A 12 6.93 -10.54 -15.31
C GLY A 12 7.39 -11.06 -13.94
N GLY A 13 6.44 -11.58 -13.16
CA GLY A 13 6.63 -12.01 -11.76
C GLY A 13 6.32 -10.89 -10.76
N GLY A 14 5.72 -11.25 -9.60
CA GLY A 14 5.39 -10.29 -8.55
C GLY A 14 6.61 -9.53 -8.07
N GLN A 15 6.42 -8.24 -7.82
CA GLN A 15 7.48 -7.32 -7.42
C GLN A 15 7.67 -7.31 -5.90
N ALA A 16 8.87 -6.98 -5.45
CA ALA A 16 9.15 -6.77 -4.03
C ALA A 16 8.88 -5.31 -3.64
N ILE A 17 8.37 -5.11 -2.42
CA ILE A 17 8.23 -3.80 -1.79
C ILE A 17 9.05 -3.82 -0.51
N ILE A 18 9.90 -2.81 -0.33
CA ILE A 18 10.74 -2.68 0.85
C ILE A 18 10.09 -1.67 1.80
N VAL A 19 9.94 -2.08 3.06
CA VAL A 19 9.52 -1.22 4.16
C VAL A 19 10.75 -0.85 4.96
N THR A 20 11.11 0.44 4.94
CA THR A 20 12.15 0.99 5.80
C THR A 20 11.53 1.62 7.03
N THR A 21 11.88 1.12 8.22
CA THR A 21 11.46 1.70 9.50
C THR A 21 12.64 2.45 10.12
N THR A 22 12.53 3.78 10.21
CA THR A 22 13.53 4.62 10.87
C THR A 22 13.12 4.94 12.31
N ARG A 23 14.03 4.70 13.26
CA ARG A 23 13.90 5.01 14.70
C ARG A 23 15.16 5.72 15.17
N GLY A 24 15.11 7.05 15.26
CA GLY A 24 16.30 7.86 15.56
C GLY A 24 17.37 7.67 14.49
N ARG A 25 18.56 7.21 14.88
CA ARG A 25 19.66 6.89 13.93
C ARG A 25 19.57 5.49 13.33
N SER A 26 18.70 4.62 13.85
CA SER A 26 18.58 3.24 13.38
C SER A 26 17.59 3.11 12.23
N LYS A 27 17.93 2.27 11.25
CA LYS A 27 17.05 1.88 10.14
C LYS A 27 16.94 0.37 10.11
N ASP A 28 15.70 -0.11 10.03
CA ASP A 28 15.36 -1.50 9.81
C ASP A 28 14.70 -1.65 8.44
N LEU A 29 15.09 -2.66 7.67
CA LEU A 29 14.58 -2.92 6.33
C LEU A 29 13.98 -4.31 6.30
N ARG A 30 12.78 -4.42 5.74
CA ARG A 30 12.15 -5.71 5.47
C ARG A 30 11.34 -5.67 4.19
N GLU A 31 11.09 -6.83 3.61
CA GLU A 31 10.09 -6.97 2.57
C GLU A 31 8.68 -6.86 3.16
N LEU A 32 7.76 -6.29 2.39
CA LEU A 32 6.35 -6.27 2.73
C LEU A 32 5.77 -7.67 2.50
N ASP A 33 5.12 -8.24 3.52
CA ASP A 33 4.51 -9.56 3.40
C ASP A 33 3.21 -9.49 2.59
N LYS A 34 3.17 -10.23 1.47
CA LYS A 34 1.96 -10.37 0.65
C LYS A 34 0.90 -11.26 1.30
N ALA A 35 1.28 -12.22 2.14
CA ALA A 35 0.37 -13.22 2.70
C ALA A 35 -0.74 -12.56 3.53
N ALA A 36 -0.41 -11.55 4.34
CA ALA A 36 -1.38 -10.78 5.11
C ALA A 36 -2.49 -10.18 4.21
N SER A 37 -2.12 -9.57 3.08
CA SER A 37 -3.08 -8.98 2.15
C SER A 37 -3.88 -10.02 1.36
N LEU A 38 -3.23 -11.13 0.97
CA LEU A 38 -3.88 -12.24 0.25
C LEU A 38 -4.94 -12.94 1.10
N ALA A 39 -4.69 -13.07 2.41
CA ALA A 39 -5.64 -13.64 3.36
C ALA A 39 -6.89 -12.76 3.55
N VAL A 40 -6.78 -11.44 3.37
CA VAL A 40 -7.90 -10.51 3.48
C VAL A 40 -8.70 -10.45 2.17
N VAL A 41 -8.02 -10.18 1.04
CA VAL A 41 -8.61 -10.28 -0.30
C VAL A 41 -7.53 -10.77 -1.28
N ASN A 42 -7.80 -11.89 -1.93
CA ASN A 42 -6.92 -12.44 -2.94
C ASN A 42 -7.21 -11.77 -4.30
N HIS A 43 -6.47 -10.71 -4.62
CA HIS A 43 -6.50 -10.08 -5.94
C HIS A 43 -5.47 -10.71 -6.89
N SER A 44 -4.26 -10.99 -6.40
CA SER A 44 -3.12 -11.40 -7.22
C SER A 44 -2.19 -12.34 -6.46
N PRO A 45 -2.34 -13.68 -6.62
CA PRO A 45 -1.45 -14.67 -6.01
C PRO A 45 0.01 -14.48 -6.42
N ASP A 46 0.22 -14.01 -7.65
CA ASP A 46 1.54 -13.76 -8.24
C ASP A 46 2.31 -12.66 -7.50
N GLY A 47 1.60 -11.80 -6.75
CA GLY A 47 2.18 -10.81 -5.85
C GLY A 47 1.89 -9.37 -6.26
N PHE A 48 2.77 -8.48 -5.80
CA PHE A 48 2.63 -7.04 -5.95
C PHE A 48 2.98 -6.56 -7.36
N ASN A 49 2.30 -5.51 -7.80
CA ASN A 49 2.63 -4.80 -9.03
C ASN A 49 2.09 -3.36 -8.95
N TRP A 50 2.48 -2.50 -9.87
CA TRP A 50 2.07 -1.08 -9.89
C TRP A 50 2.15 -0.52 -11.31
N GLY A 51 1.84 0.75 -11.53
CA GLY A 51 1.91 1.40 -12.85
C GLY A 51 0.77 1.03 -13.82
N TYR A 52 -0.26 0.35 -13.33
CA TYR A 52 -1.52 0.08 -14.05
C TYR A 52 -2.65 -0.17 -13.04
N SER A 53 -3.89 -0.25 -13.50
CA SER A 53 -5.08 -0.34 -12.62
C SER A 53 -5.63 -1.74 -12.36
N GLY A 54 -4.84 -2.78 -12.63
CA GLY A 54 -5.26 -4.17 -12.47
C GLY A 54 -5.07 -4.76 -11.07
N SER A 55 -5.13 -6.09 -10.98
CA SER A 55 -5.18 -6.85 -9.73
C SER A 55 -3.89 -6.77 -8.89
N GLY A 56 -2.71 -6.82 -9.52
CA GLY A 56 -1.43 -6.67 -8.82
C GLY A 56 -1.34 -5.32 -8.09
N ALA A 57 -1.79 -4.25 -8.73
CA ALA A 57 -1.88 -2.92 -8.12
C ALA A 57 -2.90 -2.87 -6.97
N ALA A 58 -4.04 -3.57 -7.09
CA ALA A 58 -4.99 -3.69 -6.00
C ALA A 58 -4.40 -4.44 -4.79
N GLN A 59 -3.64 -5.52 -5.03
CA GLN A 59 -2.95 -6.28 -3.98
C GLN A 59 -1.91 -5.40 -3.27
N THR A 60 -1.12 -4.63 -4.02
CA THR A 60 -0.15 -3.67 -3.49
C THR A 60 -0.82 -2.60 -2.64
N ALA A 61 -1.92 -2.01 -3.13
CA ALA A 61 -2.66 -1.01 -2.38
C ALA A 61 -3.16 -1.55 -1.04
N LEU A 62 -3.76 -2.74 -1.04
CA LEU A 62 -4.28 -3.37 0.17
C LEU A 62 -3.14 -3.68 1.16
N ALA A 63 -2.02 -4.23 0.69
CA ALA A 63 -0.90 -4.57 1.55
C ALA A 63 -0.27 -3.35 2.23
N ILE A 64 -0.09 -2.25 1.50
CA ILE A 64 0.44 -1.00 2.07
C ILE A 64 -0.51 -0.45 3.13
N LEU A 65 -1.82 -0.40 2.86
CA LEU A 65 -2.80 0.09 3.82
C LEU A 65 -2.86 -0.79 5.09
N LEU A 66 -2.84 -2.12 4.94
CA LEU A 66 -2.82 -3.05 6.07
C LEU A 66 -1.56 -2.90 6.93
N ASP A 67 -0.42 -2.61 6.31
CA ASP A 67 0.82 -2.42 7.04
C ASP A 67 0.92 -1.04 7.72
N ALA A 68 0.41 0.00 7.05
CA ALA A 68 0.42 1.36 7.58
C ALA A 68 -0.55 1.54 8.74
N LEU A 69 -1.68 0.83 8.70
CA LEU A 69 -2.73 0.89 9.71
C LEU A 69 -2.55 -0.18 10.80
N SER A 70 -3.17 0.04 11.95
CA SER A 70 -3.28 -1.03 12.96
C SER A 70 -4.25 -2.12 12.47
N PRO A 71 -4.07 -3.40 12.88
CA PRO A 71 -4.97 -4.50 12.52
C PRO A 71 -6.46 -4.24 12.81
N LEU A 72 -6.77 -3.40 13.81
CA LEU A 72 -8.14 -2.96 14.13
C LEU A 72 -8.83 -2.22 12.98
N TRP A 73 -8.05 -1.65 12.04
CA TRP A 73 -8.54 -0.88 10.90
C TRP A 73 -8.52 -1.68 9.59
N THR A 74 -8.42 -3.00 9.66
CA THR A 74 -8.52 -3.88 8.47
C THR A 74 -9.75 -3.59 7.60
N PRO A 75 -10.98 -3.39 8.14
CA PRO A 75 -12.13 -3.05 7.31
C PRO A 75 -11.98 -1.71 6.57
N LEU A 76 -11.28 -0.75 7.17
CA LEU A 76 -10.98 0.54 6.53
C LEU A 76 -9.97 0.36 5.39
N ALA A 77 -8.93 -0.44 5.58
CA ALA A 77 -7.97 -0.79 4.53
C ALA A 77 -8.69 -1.45 3.33
N VAL A 78 -9.60 -2.40 3.59
CA VAL A 78 -10.42 -3.04 2.55
C VAL A 78 -11.31 -2.04 1.83
N ARG A 79 -11.91 -1.08 2.54
CA ARG A 79 -12.72 -0.03 1.89
C ARG A 79 -11.87 0.89 1.00
N LEU A 80 -10.67 1.24 1.45
CA LEU A 80 -9.87 2.29 0.82
C LEU A 80 -8.83 1.80 -0.20
N HIS A 81 -8.58 0.49 -0.32
CA HIS A 81 -7.54 0.00 -1.24
C HIS A 81 -7.80 0.34 -2.72
N GLN A 82 -9.06 0.32 -3.18
CA GLN A 82 -9.36 0.69 -4.56
C GLN A 82 -9.10 2.17 -4.86
N PRO A 83 -9.62 3.14 -4.08
CA PRO A 83 -9.28 4.55 -4.32
C PRO A 83 -7.78 4.81 -4.14
N PHE A 84 -7.12 4.20 -3.15
CA PHE A 84 -5.67 4.32 -2.96
C PHE A 84 -4.89 3.80 -4.18
N LYS A 85 -5.33 2.66 -4.74
CA LYS A 85 -4.75 2.07 -5.96
C LYS A 85 -4.79 3.06 -7.11
N PHE A 86 -5.95 3.65 -7.38
CA PHE A 86 -6.10 4.57 -8.51
C PHE A 86 -5.32 5.86 -8.33
N GLU A 87 -5.26 6.39 -7.10
CA GLU A 87 -4.60 7.67 -6.83
C GLU A 87 -3.06 7.56 -6.84
N PHE A 88 -2.49 6.45 -6.34
CA PHE A 88 -1.03 6.29 -6.24
C PHE A 88 -0.52 5.12 -7.08
N VAL A 89 -0.95 3.91 -6.74
CA VAL A 89 -0.30 2.67 -7.20
C VAL A 89 -0.36 2.52 -8.72
N SER A 90 -1.47 2.91 -9.35
CA SER A 90 -1.62 2.88 -10.81
C SER A 90 -0.72 3.85 -11.56
N GLY A 91 -0.25 4.92 -10.91
CA GLY A 91 0.60 5.95 -11.52
C GLY A 91 2.10 5.77 -11.27
N TRP A 92 2.52 4.82 -10.44
CA TRP A 92 3.94 4.63 -10.13
C TRP A 92 4.75 4.12 -11.32
N GLY A 93 5.92 4.72 -11.53
CA GLY A 93 6.90 4.30 -12.52
C GLY A 93 7.80 3.16 -12.05
N ASP A 94 8.98 3.04 -12.64
CA ASP A 94 9.92 1.95 -12.36
C ASP A 94 10.50 1.99 -10.94
N CYS A 95 10.63 3.20 -10.38
CA CYS A 95 11.00 3.43 -8.99
C CYS A 95 9.96 4.36 -8.36
N TRP A 96 9.54 4.06 -7.15
CA TRP A 96 8.64 4.90 -6.37
C TRP A 96 8.92 4.77 -4.88
N GLU A 97 8.49 5.78 -4.14
CA GLU A 97 8.51 5.81 -2.69
C GLU A 97 7.25 6.52 -2.18
N ILE A 98 6.69 6.04 -1.07
CA ILE A 98 5.65 6.75 -0.32
C ILE A 98 5.90 6.55 1.18
N SER A 99 5.83 7.63 1.94
CA SER A 99 5.97 7.56 3.39
C SER A 99 4.70 7.04 4.07
N GLY A 100 4.86 6.44 5.25
CA GLY A 100 3.73 6.09 6.10
C GLY A 100 2.89 7.31 6.49
N ASP A 101 3.51 8.48 6.64
CA ASP A 101 2.80 9.72 6.98
C ASP A 101 1.93 10.22 5.81
N GLU A 102 2.40 10.09 4.57
CA GLU A 102 1.59 10.36 3.37
C GLU A 102 0.41 9.39 3.27
N VAL A 103 0.63 8.09 3.51
CA VAL A 103 -0.44 7.08 3.51
C VAL A 103 -1.48 7.42 4.57
N LEU A 104 -1.06 7.66 5.83
CA LEU A 104 -1.96 7.97 6.93
C LEU A 104 -2.68 9.32 6.73
N GLY A 105 -1.97 10.32 6.23
CA GLY A 105 -2.55 11.62 5.87
C GLY A 105 -3.60 11.51 4.78
N TRP A 106 -3.36 10.67 3.77
CA TRP A 106 -4.35 10.36 2.74
C TRP A 106 -5.57 9.63 3.32
N VAL A 107 -5.37 8.58 4.13
CA VAL A 107 -6.46 7.86 4.80
C VAL A 107 -7.33 8.82 5.61
N ARG A 108 -6.70 9.74 6.36
CA ARG A 108 -7.43 10.73 7.16
C ARG A 108 -8.32 11.62 6.29
N LYS A 109 -7.81 12.11 5.16
CA LYS A 109 -8.58 12.91 4.20
C LYS A 109 -9.80 12.15 3.66
N GLN A 110 -9.67 10.84 3.38
CA GLN A 110 -10.80 10.05 2.90
C GLN A 110 -11.87 9.85 3.97
N VAL A 111 -11.47 9.65 5.23
CA VAL A 111 -12.42 9.57 6.35
C VAL A 111 -13.15 10.90 6.54
N ASP A 112 -12.43 12.01 6.54
CA ASP A 112 -13.03 13.34 6.72
C ASP A 112 -14.01 13.69 5.57
N ARG A 113 -13.69 13.31 4.32
CA ARG A 113 -14.61 13.44 3.16
C ARG A 113 -15.88 12.61 3.35
N GLY A 114 -15.75 11.36 3.76
CA GLY A 114 -16.90 10.48 3.99
C GLY A 114 -17.83 10.97 5.11
N VAL A 115 -17.28 11.63 6.14
CA VAL A 115 -18.10 12.27 7.19
C VAL A 115 -18.84 13.50 6.66
N ALA A 116 -18.18 14.32 5.83
CA ALA A 116 -18.78 15.52 5.25
C ALA A 116 -19.93 15.21 4.26
N GLU A 117 -19.92 14.05 3.59
CA GLU A 117 -20.99 13.62 2.67
C GLU A 117 -22.25 13.07 3.38
N ILE A 118 -22.15 12.77 4.67
CA ILE A 118 -23.26 12.22 5.50
C ILE A 118 -23.89 13.31 6.40
N SER A 119 -23.25 14.48 6.50
CA SER A 119 -23.67 15.61 7.34
C SER A 119 -24.54 16.59 6.55
#